data_AF-A0A544Z642-F1
#
_entry.id   AF-A0A544Z642-F1
#
_cell.length_a   1.000
_cell.length_b   1.000
_cell.length_c   1.000
_cell.angle_alpha   90.00
_cell.angle_beta   90.00
_cell.angle_gamma   90.00
#
_symmetry.space_group_name_H-M   'P 1'
#
loop_
_entity.id
_entity.type
_entity.pdbx_description
1 polymer ?
#
loop_
_entity_poly.entity_id
_entity_poly.type
_entity_poly.pdbx_seq_one_letter_code
_entity_poly.pdbx_strand_id
1 'polypeptide(L)'
;MITFDGTFYRVTDPEFEMVIPAWEGYEPDTADQADATITFRDGSRRYATFMTLDAIQHIMDKDARTGECLDGRYFWCSDLIVIRGVGFEGMAAAIRDLVSSGGIEGACGLLDPIGDDEAKSTSRESPGREWSG
;
A
#
# COMPACT_ATOMS: atom_id res chain seq x y z
N MET A 1 7.42 -3.26 -12.00
CA MET A 1 6.49 -2.79 -13.05
C MET A 1 5.16 -2.46 -12.41
N ILE A 2 4.54 -1.33 -12.76
CA ILE A 2 3.24 -0.92 -12.21
C ILE A 2 2.15 -1.18 -13.24
N THR A 3 1.07 -1.85 -12.86
CA THR A 3 -0.14 -2.05 -13.67
C THR A 3 -1.38 -1.63 -12.90
N PHE A 4 -2.49 -1.39 -13.61
CA PHE A 4 -3.77 -0.96 -13.04
C PHE A 4 -4.91 -1.76 -13.67
N ASP A 5 -5.81 -2.31 -12.84
CA ASP A 5 -6.93 -3.15 -13.28
C ASP A 5 -8.31 -2.46 -13.18
N GLY A 6 -8.34 -1.17 -12.85
CA GLY A 6 -9.57 -0.41 -12.60
C GLY A 6 -9.93 -0.28 -11.12
N THR A 7 -9.39 -1.15 -10.25
CA THR A 7 -9.64 -1.12 -8.80
C THR A 7 -8.35 -1.02 -8.00
N PHE A 8 -7.30 -1.73 -8.44
CA PHE A 8 -6.02 -1.79 -7.76
C PHE A 8 -4.87 -1.47 -8.70
N TYR A 9 -3.88 -0.80 -8.15
CA TYR A 9 -2.53 -0.79 -8.70
C TYR A 9 -1.77 -2.02 -8.21
N ARG A 10 -0.95 -2.58 -9.10
CA ARG A 10 -0.08 -3.71 -8.80
C ARG A 10 1.36 -3.37 -9.15
N VAL A 11 2.23 -3.43 -8.15
CA VAL A 11 3.68 -3.27 -8.33
C VAL A 11 4.31 -4.65 -8.26
N THR A 12 4.79 -5.13 -9.41
CA THR A 12 5.52 -6.39 -9.50
C THR A 12 7.01 -6.15 -9.29
N ASP A 13 7.58 -6.83 -8.29
CA ASP A 13 9.00 -6.91 -7.97
C ASP A 13 9.43 -8.39 -8.05
N PRO A 14 10.72 -8.71 -8.28
CA PRO A 14 11.17 -10.10 -8.21
C PRO A 14 10.79 -10.80 -6.90
N GLU A 15 10.89 -10.16 -5.73
CA GLU A 15 10.74 -10.83 -4.44
C GLU A 15 9.31 -10.81 -3.88
N PHE A 16 8.50 -9.85 -4.32
CA PHE A 16 7.14 -9.65 -3.82
C PHE A 16 6.25 -9.00 -4.88
N GLU A 17 4.96 -9.02 -4.59
CA GLU A 17 3.97 -8.20 -5.27
C GLU A 17 3.27 -7.29 -4.27
N MET A 18 3.15 -6.01 -4.63
CA MET A 18 2.43 -5.03 -3.83
C MET A 18 1.13 -4.65 -4.53
N VAL A 19 0.01 -4.73 -3.82
CA VAL A 19 -1.32 -4.36 -4.30
C VAL A 19 -1.81 -3.16 -3.49
N ILE A 20 -2.12 -2.07 -4.19
CA ILE A 20 -2.54 -0.79 -3.62
C ILE A 20 -3.94 -0.45 -4.16
N PRO A 21 -4.93 -0.15 -3.32
CA PRO A 21 -6.24 0.28 -3.80
C PRO A 21 -6.14 1.64 -4.49
N ALA A 22 -6.88 1.83 -5.59
CA ALA A 22 -6.90 3.10 -6.31
C ALA A 22 -7.87 4.10 -5.64
N TRP A 23 -7.57 4.47 -4.39
CA TRP A 23 -8.29 5.52 -3.68
C TRP A 23 -7.91 6.91 -4.20
N GLU A 24 -8.73 7.90 -3.89
CA GLU A 24 -8.46 9.29 -4.27
C GLU A 24 -7.13 9.77 -3.69
N GLY A 25 -6.25 10.34 -4.53
CA GLY A 25 -4.91 10.78 -4.15
C GLY A 25 -3.83 9.69 -4.18
N TYR A 26 -4.17 8.46 -4.58
CA TYR A 26 -3.22 7.35 -4.71
C TYR A 26 -2.81 7.20 -6.17
N GLU A 27 -2.02 8.13 -6.70
CA GLU A 27 -1.44 8.02 -8.03
C GLU A 27 0.02 7.53 -7.98
N PRO A 28 0.46 6.67 -8.93
CA PRO A 28 1.75 5.99 -8.84
C PRO A 28 2.97 6.88 -8.61
N ASP A 29 2.97 8.09 -9.17
CA ASP A 29 4.12 9.01 -9.12
C ASP A 29 3.98 10.09 -8.06
N THR A 30 2.79 10.27 -7.48
CA THR A 30 2.49 11.43 -6.61
C THR A 30 1.88 11.07 -5.26
N ALA A 31 1.49 9.81 -5.04
CA ALA A 31 0.94 9.36 -3.76
C ALA A 31 1.90 9.69 -2.60
N ASP A 32 1.47 10.55 -1.70
CA ASP A 32 2.17 10.90 -0.48
C ASP A 32 1.81 9.98 0.70
N GLN A 33 0.81 9.14 0.50
CA GLN A 33 0.41 8.04 1.36
C GLN A 33 -0.19 6.90 0.53
N ALA A 34 -0.05 5.67 0.99
CA ALA A 34 -0.75 4.53 0.42
C ALA A 34 -0.84 3.36 1.40
N ASP A 35 -1.94 2.62 1.35
CA ASP A 35 -2.07 1.31 1.97
C ASP A 35 -1.73 0.21 0.98
N ALA A 36 -1.01 -0.82 1.43
CA ALA A 36 -0.57 -1.89 0.56
C ALA A 36 -0.67 -3.27 1.20
N THR A 37 -1.15 -4.23 0.40
CA THR A 37 -0.95 -5.66 0.66
C THR A 37 0.30 -6.12 -0.08
N ILE A 38 1.22 -6.76 0.64
CA ILE A 38 2.47 -7.30 0.11
C ILE A 38 2.39 -8.81 0.16
N THR A 39 2.54 -9.48 -0.98
CA THR A 39 2.54 -10.94 -1.09
C THR A 39 3.93 -11.42 -1.52
N PHE A 40 4.54 -12.30 -0.73
CA PHE A 40 5.85 -12.87 -1.02
C PHE A 40 5.73 -14.19 -1.80
N ARG A 41 6.85 -14.65 -2.35
CA ARG A 41 6.91 -15.89 -3.16
C ARG A 41 6.47 -17.15 -2.40
N ASP A 42 6.62 -17.17 -1.09
CA ASP A 42 6.17 -18.29 -0.24
C ASP A 42 4.65 -18.23 0.06
N GLY A 43 3.95 -17.22 -0.46
CA GLY A 43 2.52 -17.00 -0.25
C GLY A 43 2.20 -16.27 1.05
N SER A 44 3.20 -15.97 1.89
CA SER A 44 2.98 -15.14 3.07
C SER A 44 2.59 -13.72 2.67
N ARG A 45 1.76 -13.08 3.50
CA ARG A 45 1.18 -11.77 3.21
C ARG A 45 1.38 -10.82 4.37
N ARG A 46 1.66 -9.56 4.03
CA ARG A 46 1.83 -8.47 4.99
C ARG A 46 1.02 -7.25 4.57
N TYR A 47 0.70 -6.41 5.54
CA TYR A 47 0.09 -5.10 5.35
C TYR A 47 1.04 -3.99 5.76
N ALA A 48 1.05 -2.90 5.00
CA ALA A 48 1.79 -1.69 5.37
C ALA A 48 0.99 -0.44 4.98
N THR A 49 1.07 0.58 5.81
CA THR A 49 0.67 1.94 5.46
C THR A 49 1.95 2.75 5.23
N PHE A 50 2.05 3.39 4.08
CA PHE A 50 3.13 4.31 3.74
C PHE A 50 2.64 5.74 3.89
N MET A 51 3.47 6.61 4.47
CA MET A 51 3.20 8.05 4.46
C MET A 51 4.50 8.84 4.37
N THR A 52 4.46 9.97 3.69
CA THR A 52 5.51 10.98 3.78
C THR A 52 5.41 11.75 5.10
N LEU A 53 6.50 12.40 5.50
CA LEU A 53 6.48 13.31 6.65
C LEU A 53 5.49 14.48 6.44
N ASP A 54 5.38 14.98 5.21
CA ASP A 54 4.46 16.07 4.88
C ASP A 54 2.99 15.64 5.01
N ALA A 55 2.65 14.42 4.58
CA ALA A 55 1.32 13.84 4.78
C ALA A 55 0.97 13.70 6.27
N ILE A 56 1.91 13.22 7.09
CA ILE A 56 1.75 13.13 8.55
C ILE A 56 1.54 14.52 9.15
N GLN A 57 2.36 15.51 8.76
CA GLN A 57 2.22 16.88 9.25
C GLN A 57 0.86 17.47 8.89
N HIS A 58 0.38 17.23 7.66
CA HIS A 58 -0.94 17.70 7.23
C HIS A 58 -2.07 17.14 8.10
N ILE A 59 -2.00 15.86 8.46
CA ILE A 59 -2.96 15.22 9.36
C ILE A 59 -2.87 15.83 10.75
N MET A 60 -1.66 15.99 11.31
CA MET A 60 -1.49 16.59 12.64
C MET A 60 -1.98 18.04 12.68
N ASP A 61 -1.77 18.82 11.62
CA ASP A 61 -2.29 20.18 11.51
C ASP A 61 -3.81 20.22 11.44
N LYS A 62 -4.42 19.26 10.72
CA LYS A 62 -5.88 19.07 10.72
C LYS A 62 -6.36 18.76 12.13
N ASP A 63 -5.74 17.79 12.79
CA ASP A 63 -6.15 17.30 14.10
C ASP A 63 -5.99 18.38 15.17
N ALA A 64 -4.99 19.26 15.05
CA ALA A 64 -4.86 20.46 15.88
C ALA A 64 -6.03 21.46 15.72
N ARG A 65 -6.67 21.51 14.54
CA ARG A 65 -7.86 22.35 14.31
C ARG A 65 -9.15 21.68 14.76
N THR A 66 -9.23 20.35 14.71
CA THR A 66 -10.43 19.59 15.05
C THR A 66 -10.47 19.12 16.50
N GLY A 67 -9.35 19.19 17.22
CA GLY A 67 -9.19 18.66 18.59
C GLY A 67 -8.93 17.16 18.65
N GLU A 68 -8.74 16.51 17.50
CA GLU A 68 -8.40 15.10 17.40
C GLU A 68 -6.96 14.85 17.85
N CYS A 69 -6.63 13.61 18.22
CA CYS A 69 -5.27 13.19 18.59
C CYS A 69 -4.58 14.14 19.61
N LEU A 70 -5.33 14.56 20.63
CA LEU A 70 -4.90 15.54 21.64
C LEU A 70 -4.40 16.84 21.00
N ASP A 71 -5.28 17.48 20.22
CA ASP A 71 -4.98 18.70 19.45
C ASP A 71 -3.77 18.51 18.50
N GLY A 72 -3.72 17.36 17.81
CA GLY A 72 -2.65 17.03 16.87
C GLY A 72 -1.28 16.81 17.50
N ARG A 73 -1.18 16.54 18.80
CA ARG A 73 0.11 16.31 19.49
C ARG A 73 0.78 14.99 19.13
N TYR A 74 0.02 14.03 18.61
CA TYR A 74 0.55 12.77 18.16
C TYR A 74 -0.16 12.32 16.88
N PHE A 75 0.54 11.47 16.15
CA PHE A 75 -0.02 10.65 15.09
C PHE A 75 0.41 9.22 15.37
N TRP A 76 -0.47 8.26 15.12
CA TRP A 76 -0.14 6.84 15.22
C TRP A 76 -0.90 6.07 14.15
N CYS A 77 -0.23 5.04 13.63
CA CYS A 77 -0.79 4.07 12.70
C CYS A 77 -0.01 2.77 12.88
N SER A 78 -0.72 1.65 13.00
CA SER A 78 -0.07 0.34 13.00
C SER A 78 0.56 0.08 11.64
N ASP A 79 1.74 -0.54 11.61
CA ASP A 79 2.39 -0.95 10.36
C ASP A 79 2.76 0.24 9.43
N LEU A 80 3.02 1.40 10.04
CA LEU A 80 3.44 2.62 9.36
C LEU A 80 4.90 2.59 8.94
N ILE A 81 5.14 2.84 7.67
CA ILE A 81 6.46 3.11 7.10
C ILE A 81 6.50 4.56 6.62
N VAL A 82 7.40 5.36 7.22
CA VAL A 82 7.61 6.74 6.79
C VAL A 82 8.59 6.77 5.62
N ILE A 83 8.14 7.27 4.48
CA ILE A 83 8.95 7.43 3.26
C ILE A 83 9.32 8.90 3.05
N ARG A 84 10.47 9.15 2.41
CA ARG A 84 10.95 10.53 2.18
C ARG A 84 10.37 11.18 0.93
N GLY A 85 10.06 10.38 -0.10
CA GLY A 85 9.51 10.86 -1.37
C GLY A 85 8.16 10.23 -1.64
N VAL A 86 7.39 10.88 -2.51
CA VAL A 86 6.10 10.38 -3.00
C VAL A 86 6.28 9.21 -3.98
N GLY A 87 5.20 8.46 -4.20
CA GLY A 87 5.06 7.48 -5.27
C GLY A 87 5.42 6.05 -4.88
N PHE A 88 4.85 5.12 -5.65
CA PHE A 88 4.90 3.68 -5.37
C PHE A 88 6.28 3.08 -5.55
N GLU A 89 7.14 3.67 -6.39
CA GLU A 89 8.51 3.17 -6.54
C GLU A 89 9.33 3.38 -5.26
N GLY A 90 9.13 4.51 -4.56
CA GLY A 90 9.75 4.76 -3.26
C GLY A 90 9.26 3.78 -2.19
N MET A 91 7.96 3.47 -2.20
CA MET A 91 7.34 2.47 -1.32
C MET A 91 7.91 1.07 -1.58
N ALA A 92 7.98 0.64 -2.85
CA ALA A 92 8.55 -0.64 -3.24
C ALA A 92 10.05 -0.73 -2.88
N ALA A 93 10.81 0.36 -3.02
CA ALA A 93 12.20 0.41 -2.60
C ALA A 93 12.37 0.20 -1.10
N ALA A 94 11.49 0.77 -0.27
CA ALA A 94 11.50 0.54 1.17
C ALA A 94 11.20 -0.93 1.52
N ILE A 95 10.26 -1.58 0.83
CA ILE A 95 9.98 -3.00 1.03
C ILE A 95 11.17 -3.87 0.64
N ARG A 96 11.83 -3.61 -0.50
CA ARG A 96 13.07 -4.32 -0.88
C ARG A 96 14.14 -4.23 0.21
N ASP A 97 14.36 -3.05 0.76
CA ASP A 97 15.34 -2.84 1.83
C ASP A 97 14.96 -3.61 3.10
N LEU A 98 13.69 -3.53 3.54
CA LEU A 98 13.17 -4.25 4.70
C LEU A 98 13.24 -5.77 4.57
N VAL A 99 13.02 -6.31 3.37
CA VAL A 99 13.21 -7.73 3.06
C VAL A 99 14.70 -8.08 3.19
N SER A 100 15.57 -7.32 2.54
CA SER A 100 17.01 -7.59 2.53
C SER A 100 17.68 -7.47 3.91
N SER A 101 17.15 -6.58 4.76
CA SER A 101 17.64 -6.35 6.13
C SER A 101 16.99 -7.25 7.18
N GLY A 102 15.92 -7.97 6.82
CA GLY A 102 15.13 -8.79 7.75
C GLY A 102 14.19 -7.99 8.65
N GLY A 103 13.98 -6.70 8.39
CA GLY A 103 13.09 -5.82 9.16
C GLY A 103 11.59 -5.99 8.88
N ILE A 104 11.24 -6.74 7.84
CA ILE A 104 9.87 -6.84 7.33
C ILE A 104 8.84 -7.32 8.37
N GLU A 105 9.22 -8.24 9.26
CA GLU A 105 8.30 -8.83 10.24
C GLU A 105 7.88 -7.84 11.33
N GLY A 106 8.74 -6.88 11.67
CA GLY A 106 8.46 -5.86 12.67
C GLY A 106 7.86 -4.58 12.09
N ALA A 107 8.09 -4.31 10.81
CA ALA A 107 7.60 -3.11 10.13
C ALA A 107 6.20 -3.28 9.54
N CYS A 108 5.79 -4.51 9.20
CA CYS A 108 4.55 -4.78 8.49
C CYS A 108 3.67 -5.81 9.20
N GLY A 109 2.37 -5.56 9.19
CA GLY A 109 1.37 -6.38 9.87
C GLY A 109 1.21 -7.73 9.18
N LEU A 110 1.05 -8.81 9.93
CA LEU A 110 0.76 -10.14 9.36
C LEU A 110 -0.68 -10.20 8.86
N LEU A 111 -0.88 -10.65 7.62
CA LEU A 111 -2.20 -10.95 7.09
C LEU A 111 -2.44 -12.45 7.03
N ASP A 112 -3.68 -12.85 7.23
CA ASP A 112 -4.10 -14.22 7.01
C ASP A 112 -3.91 -14.62 5.52
N PRO A 113 -3.69 -15.92 5.26
CA PRO A 113 -3.73 -16.45 3.90
C PRO A 113 -5.05 -16.10 3.21
N ILE A 114 -5.02 -15.92 1.89
CA ILE A 114 -6.25 -15.72 1.11
C ILE A 114 -7.11 -16.97 1.28
N GLY A 115 -8.30 -16.83 1.87
CA GLY A 115 -9.28 -17.91 1.94
C GLY A 115 -9.83 -18.27 0.55
N ASP A 116 -10.32 -19.50 0.37
CA ASP A 116 -10.77 -20.07 -0.91
C ASP A 116 -11.80 -19.23 -1.70
N ASP A 117 -12.47 -18.27 -1.04
CA ASP A 117 -13.48 -17.41 -1.65
C ASP A 117 -12.92 -16.11 -2.27
N GLU A 118 -11.79 -15.59 -1.78
CA GLU A 118 -11.16 -14.38 -2.34
C GLU A 118 -10.20 -14.68 -3.50
N ALA A 119 -9.67 -15.91 -3.59
CA ALA A 119 -8.86 -16.35 -4.72
C ALA A 119 -9.65 -16.34 -6.05
N LYS A 120 -10.98 -16.46 -5.99
CA LYS A 120 -11.86 -16.47 -7.18
C LYS A 120 -12.22 -15.07 -7.71
N SER A 121 -12.08 -14.02 -6.89
CA SER A 121 -12.40 -12.65 -7.31
C SER A 121 -11.23 -12.02 -8.09
N THR A 122 -10.00 -12.34 -7.70
CA THR A 122 -8.76 -11.86 -8.33
C THR A 122 -8.43 -12.58 -9.64
N SER A 123 -9.01 -13.76 -9.90
CA SER A 123 -8.77 -14.58 -11.08
C SER A 123 -9.73 -14.33 -12.26
N ARG A 124 -10.62 -13.33 -12.18
CA ARG A 124 -11.51 -13.00 -13.30
C ARG A 124 -10.72 -12.26 -14.39
N GLU A 125 -10.16 -13.01 -15.33
CA GLU A 125 -9.82 -12.47 -16.65
C GLU A 125 -11.07 -11.80 -17.23
N SER A 126 -10.96 -10.51 -17.56
CA SER A 126 -12.04 -9.78 -18.24
C SER A 126 -12.27 -10.44 -19.61
N PRO A 127 -13.47 -10.98 -19.90
CA PRO A 127 -13.77 -11.45 -21.24
C PRO A 127 -13.70 -10.24 -22.19
N GLY A 128 -12.85 -10.33 -23.20
CA GLY A 128 -12.73 -9.31 -24.23
C GLY A 128 -14.11 -8.97 -24.80
N ARG A 129 -14.54 -7.72 -24.62
CA ARG A 129 -15.75 -7.24 -25.31
C ARG A 129 -15.37 -6.93 -26.76
N GLU A 130 -15.72 -7.84 -27.66
CA GLU A 130 -15.99 -7.46 -29.05
C GLU A 130 -17.23 -6.55 -29.05
N TRP A 131 -17.03 -5.29 -29.45
CA TRP A 131 -18.16 -4.39 -29.73
C TRP A 131 -18.61 -4.62 -31.16
N SER A 132 -19.84 -5.10 -31.34
CA SER A 132 -20.54 -5.13 -32.63
C SER A 132 -21.81 -4.28 -32.53
N GLY A 133 -21.92 -3.27 -33.39
CA GLY A 133 -23.17 -2.57 -33.71
C GLY A 133 -23.47 -1.32 -32.91
#